data_AF-A0A945I8K5-F1
#
_entry.id   AF-A0A945I8K5-F1
#
_cell.length_a   1.000
_cell.length_b   1.000
_cell.length_c   1.000
_cell.angle_alpha   90.00
_cell.angle_beta   90.00
_cell.angle_gamma   90.00
#
_symmetry.space_group_name_H-M   'P 1'
#
loop_
_entity.id
_entity.type
_entity.pdbx_description
1 polymer ?
#
loop_
_entity_poly.entity_id
_entity_poly.type
_entity_poly.pdbx_seq_one_letter_code
_entity_poly.pdbx_strand_id
1 'polypeptide(L)' 'IAPAQVNLAFLYMQGKGVLKDNGRALMWLEIARRSGIAVPTAILDSLKAKMSPGEVESAIQMALNRKTQIKKSN' A
#
# COMPACT_ATOMS: atom_id res chain seq x y z
N ILE A 1 15.73 -1.58 9.87
CA ILE A 1 14.91 -2.67 9.29
C ILE A 1 13.63 -2.02 8.76
N ALA A 2 13.31 -2.19 7.47
CA ALA A 2 12.06 -1.66 6.91
C ALA A 2 10.86 -2.50 7.38
N PRO A 3 9.73 -1.90 7.78
CA PRO A 3 8.56 -2.65 8.21
C PRO A 3 8.03 -3.58 7.12
N ALA A 4 7.47 -4.73 7.51
CA ALA A 4 7.02 -5.77 6.59
C ALA A 4 6.03 -5.24 5.51
N GLN A 5 5.18 -4.28 5.87
CA GLN A 5 4.22 -3.65 4.96
C GLN A 5 4.90 -2.86 3.84
N VAL A 6 5.99 -2.16 4.15
CA VAL A 6 6.77 -1.39 3.17
C VAL A 6 7.51 -2.34 2.22
N ASN A 7 8.13 -3.39 2.75
CA ASN A 7 8.80 -4.40 1.92
C ASN A 7 7.82 -5.06 0.97
N LEU A 8 6.63 -5.44 1.47
CA LEU A 8 5.61 -6.07 0.65
C LEU A 8 5.10 -5.14 -0.45
N ALA A 9 4.93 -3.84 -0.16
CA ALA A 9 4.62 -2.87 -1.19
C ALA A 9 5.68 -2.85 -2.30
N PHE A 10 6.97 -2.82 -1.94
CA PHE A 10 8.05 -2.86 -2.92
C PHE A 10 8.08 -4.14 -3.75
N LEU A 11 7.75 -5.29 -3.16
CA LEU A 11 7.62 -6.55 -3.91
C LEU A 11 6.51 -6.46 -4.96
N TYR A 12 5.35 -5.91 -4.61
CA TYR A 12 4.26 -5.66 -5.55
C TYR A 12 4.62 -4.60 -6.61
N MET A 13 5.42 -3.59 -6.28
CA MET A 13 5.91 -2.60 -7.26
C MET A 13 6.88 -3.21 -8.28
N GLN A 14 7.77 -4.09 -7.81
CA GLN A 14 8.83 -4.68 -8.63
C GLN A 14 8.41 -5.99 -9.31
N GLY A 15 7.32 -6.62 -8.87
CA GLY A 15 6.92 -7.94 -9.33
C GLY A 15 7.88 -9.04 -8.88
N LYS A 16 8.57 -8.87 -7.75
CA LYS A 16 9.55 -9.84 -7.25
C LYS A 16 8.86 -10.92 -6.43
N GLY A 17 8.69 -12.10 -7.02
CA GLY A 17 8.02 -13.23 -6.37
C GLY A 17 6.49 -13.08 -6.24
N VAL A 18 5.94 -11.97 -6.74
CA VAL A 18 4.49 -11.70 -6.83
C VAL A 18 4.22 -11.02 -8.17
N LEU A 19 2.98 -11.12 -8.67
CA LEU A 19 2.57 -10.33 -9.83
C LEU A 19 2.63 -8.84 -9.49
N LYS A 20 3.16 -8.05 -10.43
CA LYS A 20 3.24 -6.60 -10.28
C LYS A 20 1.84 -6.02 -10.17
N ASP A 21 1.60 -5.28 -9.09
CA ASP A 21 0.29 -4.71 -8.79
C ASP A 21 0.47 -3.39 -8.03
N ASN A 22 0.34 -2.28 -8.76
CA ASN A 22 0.49 -0.95 -8.20
C ASN A 22 -0.62 -0.63 -7.17
N GLY A 23 -1.81 -1.20 -7.33
CA GLY A 23 -2.92 -1.00 -6.38
C GLY A 23 -2.66 -1.67 -5.05
N ARG A 24 -2.19 -2.92 -5.04
CA ARG A 24 -1.79 -3.60 -3.81
C ARG A 24 -0.58 -2.94 -3.16
N ALA A 25 0.39 -2.49 -3.97
CA ALA A 25 1.51 -1.71 -3.44
C ALA A 25 1.03 -0.42 -2.75
N LEU A 26 0.12 0.35 -3.37
CA LEU A 26 -0.43 1.57 -2.77
C LEU A 26 -1.15 1.28 -1.46
N MET A 27 -1.97 0.21 -1.45
CA MET A 27 -2.70 -0.24 -0.27
C MET A 27 -1.73 -0.51 0.90
N TRP A 28 -0.66 -1.27 0.67
CA TRP A 28 0.32 -1.61 1.71
C TRP A 28 1.09 -0.39 2.23
N LEU A 29 1.46 0.53 1.35
CA LEU A 29 2.10 1.80 1.75
C LEU A 29 1.17 2.67 2.58
N GLU A 30 -0.11 2.74 2.24
CA GLU A 30 -1.09 3.53 2.98
C GLU A 30 -1.37 2.93 4.37
N ILE A 31 -1.40 1.59 4.49
CA ILE A 31 -1.46 0.92 5.80
C ILE A 31 -0.23 1.26 6.63
N ALA A 32 0.97 1.22 6.03
CA ALA A 32 2.21 1.56 6.72
C ALA A 32 2.18 3.01 7.24
N ARG A 33 1.83 3.97 6.38
CA ARG A 33 1.70 5.38 6.73
C ARG A 33 0.70 5.59 7.90
N ARG A 34 -0.45 4.91 7.86
CA ARG A 34 -1.48 4.95 8.92
C ARG A 34 -1.11 4.21 10.20
N SER A 35 -0.03 3.43 10.18
CA SER A 35 0.53 2.74 11.33
C SER A 35 1.71 3.50 11.94
N GLY A 36 1.97 4.74 11.49
CA GLY A 36 3.07 5.57 11.98
C GLY A 36 4.41 5.30 11.29
N ILE A 37 4.44 4.48 10.24
CA ILE A 37 5.65 4.21 9.48
C ILE A 37 5.90 5.37 8.53
N ALA A 38 7.11 5.93 8.55
CA ALA A 38 7.54 6.95 7.61
C ALA A 38 7.62 6.36 6.19
N VAL A 39 6.62 6.69 5.37
CA VAL A 39 6.59 6.38 3.94
C VAL A 39 6.79 7.69 3.18
N PRO A 40 7.82 7.81 2.33
CA PRO A 40 8.01 9.00 1.50
C PRO A 40 6.79 9.25 0.60
N THR A 41 6.26 10.48 0.63
CA THR A 41 5.13 10.89 -0.21
C THR A 41 5.44 10.75 -1.69
N ALA A 42 6.69 10.99 -2.10
CA ALA A 42 7.15 10.80 -3.47
C ALA A 42 6.90 9.39 -4.02
N ILE A 43 6.95 8.34 -3.17
CA ILE A 43 6.64 6.97 -3.59
C ILE A 43 5.15 6.83 -3.87
N LEU A 44 4.29 7.37 -2.99
CA LEU A 44 2.84 7.35 -3.16
C LEU A 44 2.43 8.12 -4.42
N ASP A 45 3.01 9.30 -4.63
CA ASP A 45 2.69 10.16 -5.78
C ASP A 45 3.14 9.50 -7.09
N SER A 46 4.34 8.91 -7.10
CA SER A 46 4.83 8.13 -8.25
C SER A 46 3.95 6.91 -8.54
N LEU A 47 3.33 6.31 -7.53
CA LEU A 47 2.43 5.17 -7.71
C LEU A 47 1.07 5.60 -8.23
N LYS A 48 0.50 6.65 -7.63
CA LYS A 48 -0.78 7.25 -8.03
C LYS A 48 -0.71 7.77 -9.46
N ALA A 49 0.40 8.36 -9.87
CA ALA A 49 0.61 8.81 -11.25
C ALA A 49 0.64 7.67 -12.28
N LYS A 50 0.90 6.43 -11.85
CA LYS A 50 0.90 5.22 -12.71
C LYS A 50 -0.43 4.48 -12.70
N MET A 51 -1.45 5.03 -12.06
CA MET A 51 -2.75 4.40 -11.85
C MET A 51 -3.87 5.38 -12.25
N SER A 52 -5.04 4.86 -12.56
CA SER A 52 -6.23 5.68 -12.72
C SER A 52 -6.76 6.15 -11.34
N PRO A 53 -7.51 7.27 -11.28
CA PRO A 53 -8.12 7.73 -10.04
C PRO A 53 -9.00 6.67 -9.36
N GLY A 54 -9.74 5.87 -10.13
CA GLY A 54 -10.58 4.78 -9.60
C GLY A 54 -9.76 3.65 -8.98
N GLU A 55 -8.62 3.30 -9.56
CA GLU A 55 -7.72 2.29 -8.97
C GLU A 55 -7.05 2.81 -7.69
N VAL A 56 -6.69 4.10 -7.65
CA VAL A 56 -6.14 4.75 -6.46
C VAL A 56 -7.15 4.74 -5.33
N GLU A 57 -8.39 5.11 -5.61
CA GLU A 57 -9.47 5.11 -4.62
C GLU A 57 -9.73 3.70 -4.10
N SER A 58 -9.85 2.72 -4.98
CA SER A 58 -10.02 1.31 -4.61
C SER A 58 -8.89 0.81 -3.69
N ALA A 59 -7.64 1.14 -4.01
CA ALA A 59 -6.49 0.77 -3.18
C ALA A 59 -6.51 1.42 -1.78
N ILE A 60 -6.91 2.68 -1.69
CA ILE A 60 -7.06 3.37 -0.41
C ILE A 60 -8.22 2.76 0.40
N GLN A 61 -9.34 2.41 -0.24
CA GLN A 61 -10.47 1.75 0.41
C GLN A 61 -10.08 0.35 0.93
N MET A 62 -9.30 -0.43 0.16
CA MET A 62 -8.76 -1.70 0.62
C MET A 62 -7.87 -1.53 1.86
N ALA A 63 -7.05 -0.47 1.90
CA ALA A 63 -6.20 -0.16 3.06
C ALA A 63 -7.02 0.16 4.31
N LEU A 64 -8.10 0.93 4.15
CA LEU A 64 -9.05 1.25 5.21
C LEU A 64 -9.73 0.00 5.75
N ASN A 65 -10.34 -0.80 4.87
CA ASN A 65 -11.09 -2.00 5.23
C ASN A 65 -10.24 -3.01 5.98
N ARG A 66 -8.98 -3.20 5.55
CA ARG A 66 -8.07 -4.15 6.19
C ARG A 66 -7.68 -3.73 7.60
N LYS A 67 -7.47 -2.43 7.86
CA LYS A 67 -7.20 -1.95 9.23
C LYS A 67 -8.42 -2.17 10.13
N THR A 68 -9.63 -2.00 9.61
CA THR A 68 -10.87 -2.25 10.34
C THR A 68 -11.02 -3.73 10.72
N GLN A 69 -10.60 -4.64 9.84
CA GLN A 69 -10.57 -6.07 10.17
C GLN A 69 -9.51 -6.40 11.22
N ILE A 70 -8.29 -5.89 11.09
CA ILE A 70 -7.21 -6.13 12.05
C ILE A 70 -7.58 -5.62 13.46
N LYS A 71 -8.27 -4.47 13.55
CA LYS A 71 -8.67 -3.88 14.84
C LYS A 71 -9.88 -4.59 15.48
N LYS A 72 -10.71 -5.29 14.70
CA LYS A 72 -11.86 -6.07 15.21
C LYS A 72 -11.48 -7.48 15.70
N SER A 73 -10.27 -7.93 15.42
CA SER A 73 -9.76 -9.25 15.81
C SER A 73 -8.90 -9.24 17.08
N ASN A 74 -8.85 -8.13 17.81
CA ASN A 74 -8.24 -7.97 19.13
C ASN A 74 -9.33 -7.75 20.19
#